data_AF-A0A8S1XV39-F1
#
_entry.id   AF-A0A8S1XV39-F1
#
_cell.length_a   1.000
_cell.length_b   1.000
_cell.length_c   1.000
_cell.angle_alpha   90.00
_cell.angle_beta   90.00
_cell.angle_gamma   90.00
#
_symmetry.space_group_name_H-M   'P 1'
#
loop_
_entity.id
_entity.type
_entity.pdbx_description
1 polymer ?
#
loop_
_entity_poly.entity_id
_entity_poly.type
_entity_poly.pdbx_seq_one_letter_code
_entity_poly.pdbx_strand_id
1 'polypeptide(L)'
;MFKLQSKTFDVIQVQKVLNYLEQMGLSQFYHNSYLNSIIRIIYVEIIPIIEIHLQNQLMNFSFLSSSKLREIIVNPSSIDKNLICAICQSLVWDPKECSQCQNYFCSECINNTLKQTKRCPIRCPNKMKLNAPHRLLRTQMYELQVKCVNTGCPKQMQLQNLESHMKQCEYVETRCPYPDCLFQDSLIRIELHKASCQHRTRNCEKCLVTYKVKDSHDCLDIVIKKLKKQEDTINELLRRVDYLESQL
;
A
#
# COMPACT_ATOMS: atom_id res chain seq x y z
N MET A 1 -33.93 -5.76 3.17
CA MET A 1 -32.70 -6.59 3.15
C MET A 1 -31.75 -5.99 2.10
N PHE A 2 -31.06 -4.90 2.47
CA PHE A 2 -30.27 -4.10 1.52
C PHE A 2 -28.89 -4.74 1.32
N LYS A 3 -28.63 -5.20 0.09
CA LYS A 3 -27.30 -5.59 -0.40
C LYS A 3 -26.41 -4.35 -0.43
N LEU A 4 -25.38 -4.31 0.42
CA LEU A 4 -24.28 -3.35 0.27
C LEU A 4 -23.45 -3.78 -0.94
N GLN A 5 -23.70 -3.13 -2.08
CA GLN A 5 -22.81 -3.17 -3.23
C GLN A 5 -21.56 -2.35 -2.90
N SER A 6 -20.39 -2.97 -3.06
CA SER A 6 -19.07 -2.38 -2.88
C SER A 6 -18.88 -1.18 -3.80
N LYS A 7 -19.03 0.04 -3.26
CA LYS A 7 -18.57 1.25 -3.95
C LYS A 7 -17.07 1.37 -3.73
N THR A 8 -16.31 1.13 -4.79
CA THR A 8 -14.91 1.51 -4.91
C THR A 8 -14.78 3.01 -4.58
N PHE A 9 -14.13 3.34 -3.48
CA PHE A 9 -13.86 4.73 -3.11
C PHE A 9 -12.80 5.29 -4.06
N ASP A 10 -13.21 6.28 -4.85
CA ASP A 10 -12.39 6.99 -5.82
C ASP A 10 -11.29 7.79 -5.09
N VAL A 11 -10.04 7.75 -5.58
CA VAL A 11 -8.86 8.38 -4.93
C VAL A 11 -9.08 9.88 -4.66
N ILE A 12 -9.86 10.53 -5.52
CA ILE A 12 -10.23 11.94 -5.42
C ILE A 12 -11.18 12.20 -4.22
N GLN A 13 -12.00 11.22 -3.83
CA GLN A 13 -12.89 11.36 -2.68
C GLN A 13 -12.16 11.24 -1.35
N VAL A 14 -11.13 10.40 -1.26
CA VAL A 14 -10.33 10.24 -0.03
C VAL A 14 -9.51 11.51 0.25
N GLN A 15 -8.86 12.10 -0.75
CA GLN A 15 -8.12 13.36 -0.56
C GLN A 15 -9.06 14.53 -0.20
N LYS A 16 -10.29 14.54 -0.73
CA LYS A 16 -11.30 15.51 -0.33
C LYS A 16 -11.75 15.32 1.11
N VAL A 17 -11.89 14.08 1.58
CA VAL A 17 -12.20 13.81 2.99
C VAL A 17 -11.03 14.22 3.90
N LEU A 18 -9.79 13.90 3.56
CA LEU A 18 -8.61 14.31 4.31
C LEU A 18 -8.48 15.84 4.37
N ASN A 19 -8.62 16.54 3.24
CA ASN A 19 -8.58 17.99 3.18
C ASN A 19 -9.77 18.63 3.91
N TYR A 20 -10.96 18.03 3.88
CA TYR A 20 -12.12 18.52 4.63
C TYR A 20 -11.92 18.36 6.15
N LEU A 21 -11.32 17.26 6.59
CA LEU A 21 -10.95 17.03 7.99
C LEU A 21 -9.86 17.99 8.49
N GLU A 22 -8.88 18.33 7.64
CA GLU A 22 -7.88 19.37 7.92
C GLU A 22 -8.51 20.79 7.96
N GLN A 23 -9.42 21.10 7.04
CA GLN A 23 -10.10 22.40 6.96
C GLN A 23 -11.12 22.63 8.11
N MET A 24 -11.68 21.57 8.70
CA MET A 24 -12.60 21.68 9.84
C MET A 24 -11.91 22.03 11.17
N GLY A 25 -10.58 22.25 11.19
CA GLY A 25 -9.90 22.73 12.39
C GLY A 25 -10.06 21.76 13.57
N LEU A 26 -9.85 20.45 13.35
CA LEU A 26 -9.96 19.41 14.39
C LEU A 26 -8.96 19.59 15.55
N SER A 27 -8.06 20.56 15.48
CA SER A 27 -7.27 21.03 16.63
C SER A 27 -8.12 21.73 17.71
N GLN A 28 -9.33 22.19 17.39
CA GLN A 28 -10.22 22.89 18.34
C GLN A 28 -11.28 21.98 19.00
N PHE A 29 -11.42 20.72 18.56
CA PHE A 29 -12.48 19.81 19.04
C PHE A 29 -11.99 18.64 19.90
N TYR A 30 -10.79 18.77 20.51
CA TYR A 30 -10.16 17.77 21.39
C TYR A 30 -11.00 17.31 22.60
N HIS A 31 -12.14 17.94 22.87
CA HIS A 31 -13.02 17.65 24.01
C HIS A 31 -14.27 16.80 23.68
N ASN A 32 -14.54 16.46 22.42
CA ASN A 32 -15.71 15.67 22.07
C ASN A 32 -15.34 14.17 21.92
N SER A 33 -15.77 13.34 22.87
CA SER A 33 -15.49 11.89 22.90
C SER A 33 -15.93 11.15 21.64
N TYR A 34 -16.98 11.63 20.96
CA TYR A 34 -17.44 11.12 19.67
C TYR A 34 -16.46 11.44 18.54
N LEU A 35 -15.95 12.68 18.46
CA LEU A 35 -14.97 13.07 17.45
C LEU A 35 -13.63 12.35 17.64
N ASN A 36 -13.18 12.15 18.88
CA ASN A 36 -11.98 11.34 19.16
C ASN A 36 -12.15 9.87 18.74
N SER A 37 -13.36 9.32 18.87
CA SER A 37 -13.67 7.96 18.41
C SER A 37 -13.68 7.85 16.88
N ILE A 38 -14.22 8.86 16.18
CA ILE A 38 -14.23 8.93 14.71
C ILE A 38 -12.82 9.12 14.16
N ILE A 39 -12.03 10.05 14.73
CA ILE A 39 -10.62 10.27 14.37
C ILE A 39 -9.83 8.97 14.57
N ARG A 40 -10.07 8.24 15.65
CA ARG A 40 -9.42 6.94 15.89
C ARG A 40 -9.78 5.89 14.83
N ILE A 41 -11.06 5.74 14.47
CA ILE A 41 -11.48 4.81 13.40
C ILE A 41 -10.77 5.21 12.11
N ILE A 42 -10.70 6.51 11.81
CA ILE A 42 -10.00 7.00 10.63
C ILE A 42 -8.50 6.68 10.68
N TYR A 43 -7.77 7.01 11.73
CA TYR A 43 -6.30 6.87 11.78
C TYR A 43 -5.78 5.45 12.11
N VAL A 44 -6.55 4.64 12.82
CA VAL A 44 -6.10 3.31 13.30
C VAL A 44 -6.68 2.17 12.48
N GLU A 45 -7.89 2.36 11.93
CA GLU A 45 -8.57 1.31 11.18
C GLU A 45 -8.63 1.63 9.68
N ILE A 46 -9.05 2.84 9.29
CA ILE A 46 -9.28 3.18 7.88
C ILE A 46 -7.98 3.60 7.17
N ILE A 47 -7.16 4.47 7.74
CA ILE A 47 -5.93 5.00 7.11
C ILE A 47 -4.94 3.88 6.82
N PRO A 48 -4.63 2.94 7.73
CA PRO A 48 -3.74 1.83 7.40
C PRO A 48 -4.31 0.93 6.30
N ILE A 49 -5.63 0.72 6.28
CA ILE A 49 -6.29 -0.02 5.19
C ILE A 49 -6.17 0.74 3.87
N ILE A 50 -6.37 2.07 3.88
CA ILE A 50 -6.22 2.94 2.72
C ILE A 50 -4.75 2.98 2.27
N GLU A 51 -3.78 3.10 3.16
CA GLU A 51 -2.34 3.10 2.85
C GLU A 51 -1.90 1.76 2.27
N ILE A 52 -2.34 0.63 2.86
CA ILE A 52 -2.13 -0.70 2.28
C ILE A 52 -2.79 -0.78 0.91
N HIS A 53 -4.02 -0.26 0.76
CA HIS A 53 -4.71 -0.24 -0.53
C HIS A 53 -4.03 0.66 -1.56
N LEU A 54 -3.44 1.80 -1.16
CA LEU A 54 -2.69 2.73 -2.01
C LEU A 54 -1.33 2.15 -2.39
N GLN A 55 -0.60 1.53 -1.45
CA GLN A 55 0.62 0.77 -1.73
C GLN A 55 0.33 -0.35 -2.72
N ASN A 56 -0.80 -1.03 -2.55
CA ASN A 56 -1.28 -2.08 -3.43
C ASN A 56 -1.82 -1.58 -4.78
N GLN A 57 -2.37 -0.36 -4.86
CA GLN A 57 -2.78 0.28 -6.12
C GLN A 57 -1.57 0.77 -6.93
N LEU A 58 -0.45 1.05 -6.26
CA LEU A 58 0.84 1.37 -6.87
C LEU A 58 1.70 0.14 -7.18
N MET A 59 1.24 -1.08 -6.85
CA MET A 59 1.87 -2.34 -7.29
C MET A 59 1.66 -2.52 -8.79
N ASN A 60 2.39 -1.72 -9.56
CA ASN A 60 2.65 -1.99 -10.96
C ASN A 60 3.47 -3.28 -11.02
N PHE A 61 3.24 -4.11 -12.02
CA PHE A 61 4.07 -5.29 -12.31
C PHE A 61 5.56 -4.95 -12.58
N SER A 62 5.99 -3.70 -12.41
CA SER A 62 7.38 -3.26 -12.47
C SER A 62 8.34 -4.06 -11.57
N PHE A 63 7.83 -4.67 -10.49
CA PHE A 63 8.65 -5.56 -9.65
C PHE A 63 8.80 -6.98 -10.21
N LEU A 64 7.90 -7.41 -11.12
CA LEU A 64 8.02 -8.71 -11.77
C LEU A 64 9.01 -8.61 -12.94
N SER A 65 10.16 -9.24 -12.76
CA SER A 65 11.11 -9.51 -13.82
C SER A 65 10.82 -10.87 -14.49
N SER A 66 11.43 -11.12 -15.66
CA SER A 66 11.40 -12.45 -16.29
C SER A 66 11.88 -13.58 -15.35
N SER A 67 12.86 -13.29 -14.48
CA SER A 67 13.33 -14.24 -13.47
C SER A 67 12.30 -14.47 -12.36
N LYS A 68 11.70 -13.41 -11.82
CA LYS A 68 10.73 -13.52 -10.72
C LYS A 68 9.44 -14.21 -11.16
N LEU A 69 8.99 -13.94 -12.39
CA LEU A 69 7.86 -14.62 -13.00
C LEU A 69 8.07 -16.14 -13.08
N ARG A 70 9.28 -16.57 -13.44
CA ARG A 70 9.59 -18.00 -13.54
C ARG A 70 9.44 -18.73 -12.21
N GLU A 71 9.83 -18.09 -11.10
CA GLU A 71 9.76 -18.67 -9.75
C GLU A 71 8.32 -18.95 -9.30
N ILE A 72 7.36 -18.13 -9.76
CA ILE A 72 5.97 -18.22 -9.32
C ILE A 72 5.09 -19.07 -10.23
N ILE A 73 5.56 -19.51 -11.39
CA ILE A 73 4.74 -20.35 -12.28
C ILE A 73 4.47 -21.70 -11.62
N VAL A 74 3.21 -22.13 -11.63
CA VAL A 74 2.79 -23.41 -11.02
C VAL A 74 3.42 -24.60 -11.75
N ASN A 75 3.39 -24.59 -13.09
CA ASN A 75 3.89 -25.66 -13.95
C ASN A 75 4.92 -25.12 -14.97
N PRO A 76 6.18 -24.90 -14.57
CA PRO A 76 7.17 -24.30 -15.45
C PRO A 76 7.53 -25.19 -16.66
N SER A 77 7.38 -26.52 -16.53
CA SER A 77 7.66 -27.47 -17.62
C SER A 77 6.60 -27.51 -18.71
N SER A 78 5.40 -26.98 -18.46
CA SER A 78 4.30 -26.95 -19.44
C SER A 78 4.22 -25.63 -20.21
N ILE A 79 5.20 -24.74 -20.06
CA ILE A 79 5.24 -23.46 -20.76
C ILE A 79 5.56 -23.72 -22.24
N ASP A 80 4.76 -23.14 -23.13
CA ASP A 80 5.02 -23.16 -24.57
C ASP A 80 6.38 -22.49 -24.86
N LYS A 81 7.22 -23.14 -25.67
CA LYS A 81 8.52 -22.63 -26.11
C LYS A 81 8.39 -21.28 -26.80
N ASN A 82 7.25 -20.98 -27.41
CA ASN A 82 6.94 -19.70 -28.03
C ASN A 82 6.85 -18.53 -27.03
N LEU A 83 6.72 -18.82 -25.73
CA LEU A 83 6.72 -17.82 -24.66
C LEU A 83 8.11 -17.59 -24.06
N ILE A 84 9.16 -18.19 -24.63
CA ILE A 84 10.54 -18.06 -24.13
C ILE A 84 11.27 -16.96 -24.88
N CYS A 85 11.91 -16.07 -24.13
CA CYS A 85 12.78 -15.04 -24.70
C CYS A 85 14.03 -15.65 -25.32
N ALA A 86 14.31 -15.34 -26.58
CA ALA A 86 15.47 -15.89 -27.29
C ALA A 86 16.84 -15.35 -26.82
N ILE A 87 16.87 -14.34 -25.94
CA ILE A 87 18.10 -13.82 -25.31
C ILE A 87 18.33 -14.46 -23.94
N CYS A 88 17.41 -14.28 -22.99
CA CYS A 88 17.60 -14.76 -21.61
C CYS A 88 17.15 -16.21 -21.38
N GLN A 89 16.58 -16.86 -22.41
CA GLN A 89 16.12 -18.26 -22.36
C GLN A 89 15.14 -18.53 -21.20
N SER A 90 14.38 -17.51 -20.80
CA SER A 90 13.38 -17.55 -19.72
C SER A 90 12.02 -17.07 -20.24
N LEU A 91 10.96 -17.24 -19.46
CA LEU A 91 9.63 -16.73 -19.82
C LEU A 91 9.73 -15.24 -20.17
N VAL A 92 9.20 -14.86 -21.32
CA VAL A 92 9.27 -13.50 -21.84
C VAL A 92 8.49 -12.53 -20.94
N TRP A 93 9.03 -11.33 -20.71
CA TRP A 93 8.40 -10.26 -19.94
C TRP A 93 8.39 -8.94 -20.71
N ASP A 94 7.25 -8.24 -20.73
CA ASP A 94 6.96 -7.15 -21.69
C ASP A 94 7.47 -7.50 -23.11
N PRO A 95 6.88 -8.52 -23.76
CA PRO A 95 7.41 -9.08 -24.99
C PRO A 95 7.51 -8.05 -26.11
N LYS A 96 8.61 -8.09 -26.85
CA LYS A 96 8.80 -7.42 -28.15
C LYS A 96 9.05 -8.49 -29.21
N GLU A 97 8.43 -8.33 -30.37
CA GLU A 97 8.53 -9.28 -31.47
C GLU A 97 9.43 -8.72 -32.58
N CYS A 98 10.36 -9.52 -33.11
CA CYS A 98 11.10 -9.12 -34.30
C CYS A 98 10.20 -9.25 -35.54
N SER A 99 10.09 -8.17 -36.33
CA SER A 99 9.24 -8.16 -37.53
C SER A 99 9.67 -9.11 -38.66
N GLN A 100 10.85 -9.74 -38.55
CA GLN A 100 11.42 -10.61 -39.58
C GLN A 100 11.39 -12.09 -39.17
N CYS A 101 11.97 -12.43 -38.01
CA CYS A 101 12.04 -13.82 -37.55
C CYS A 101 10.93 -14.20 -36.56
N GLN A 102 10.04 -13.27 -36.19
CA GLN A 102 8.92 -13.47 -35.27
C GLN A 102 9.31 -14.03 -33.89
N ASN A 103 10.59 -13.97 -33.53
CA ASN A 103 11.07 -14.37 -32.22
C ASN A 103 10.72 -13.28 -31.19
N TYR A 104 10.45 -13.74 -29.96
CA TYR A 104 10.08 -12.90 -28.84
C TYR A 104 11.27 -12.60 -27.93
N PHE A 105 11.30 -11.37 -27.43
CA PHE A 105 12.34 -10.89 -26.53
C PHE A 105 11.73 -10.11 -25.38
N CYS A 106 12.31 -10.21 -24.18
CA CYS A 106 11.95 -9.27 -23.12
C CYS A 106 12.36 -7.86 -23.56
N SER A 107 11.54 -6.86 -23.23
CA SER A 107 11.81 -5.45 -23.54
C SER A 107 13.22 -5.02 -23.11
N GLU A 108 13.60 -5.35 -21.88
CA GLU A 108 14.93 -5.03 -21.35
C GLU A 108 16.05 -5.76 -22.10
N CYS A 109 15.89 -7.07 -22.34
CA CYS A 109 16.89 -7.88 -23.04
C CYS A 109 17.18 -7.31 -24.42
N ILE A 110 16.14 -7.02 -25.21
CA ILE A 110 16.36 -6.55 -26.58
C ILE A 110 16.89 -5.13 -26.63
N ASN A 111 16.41 -4.25 -25.75
CA ASN A 111 16.91 -2.88 -25.68
C ASN A 111 18.41 -2.85 -25.33
N ASN A 112 18.86 -3.74 -24.44
CA ASN A 112 20.29 -3.87 -24.11
C ASN A 112 21.12 -4.39 -25.28
N THR A 113 20.64 -5.39 -26.02
CA THR A 113 21.35 -5.88 -27.23
C THR A 113 21.40 -4.83 -28.34
N LEU A 114 20.32 -4.08 -28.54
CA LEU A 114 20.23 -3.04 -29.57
C LEU A 114 21.17 -1.85 -29.32
N LYS A 115 21.45 -1.53 -28.05
CA LYS A 115 22.49 -0.54 -27.69
C LYS A 115 23.88 -0.95 -28.19
N GLN A 116 24.18 -2.25 -28.22
CA GLN A 116 25.50 -2.76 -28.57
C GLN A 116 25.67 -3.02 -30.07
N THR A 117 24.73 -3.74 -30.69
CA THR A 117 24.93 -4.29 -32.05
C THR A 117 23.95 -3.76 -33.10
N LYS A 118 22.90 -3.03 -32.69
CA LYS A 118 21.79 -2.52 -33.54
C LYS A 118 21.17 -3.57 -34.50
N ARG A 119 21.40 -4.86 -34.24
CA ARG A 119 20.98 -6.00 -35.07
C ARG A 119 20.15 -6.98 -34.26
N CYS A 120 19.40 -7.82 -34.95
CA CYS A 120 18.65 -8.90 -34.32
C CYS A 120 19.60 -9.92 -33.68
N PRO A 121 19.36 -10.35 -32.42
CA PRO A 121 20.14 -11.41 -31.78
C PRO A 121 20.18 -12.72 -32.59
N ILE A 122 19.13 -12.99 -33.37
CA ILE A 122 19.00 -14.17 -34.25
C ILE A 122 19.64 -13.92 -35.64
N ARG A 123 20.30 -12.77 -35.84
CA ARG A 123 21.04 -12.40 -37.06
C ARG A 123 20.17 -12.35 -38.33
N CYS A 124 18.98 -11.74 -38.23
CA CYS A 124 18.16 -11.42 -39.40
C CYS A 124 18.93 -10.55 -40.42
N PRO A 125 18.66 -10.71 -41.73
CA PRO A 125 19.41 -10.03 -42.79
C PRO A 125 19.21 -8.50 -42.80
N ASN A 126 18.02 -8.00 -42.45
CA ASN A 126 17.73 -6.56 -42.47
C ASN A 126 17.87 -5.91 -41.08
N LYS A 127 17.95 -4.57 -41.07
CA LYS A 127 17.93 -3.77 -39.84
C LYS A 127 16.76 -4.18 -38.94
N MET A 128 17.03 -4.25 -37.63
CA MET A 128 16.02 -4.70 -36.68
C MET A 128 14.86 -3.70 -36.58
N LYS A 129 13.64 -4.24 -36.67
CA LYS A 129 12.39 -3.55 -36.37
C LYS A 129 11.63 -4.39 -35.36
N LEU A 130 11.17 -3.72 -34.30
CA LEU A 130 10.39 -4.31 -33.22
C LEU A 130 8.92 -4.00 -33.41
N ASN A 131 8.09 -5.03 -33.34
CA ASN A 131 6.65 -4.94 -33.33
C ASN A 131 6.12 -5.23 -31.91
N ALA A 132 4.90 -4.76 -31.66
CA ALA A 132 4.12 -5.27 -30.55
C ALA A 132 3.87 -6.77 -30.77
N PRO A 133 3.90 -7.58 -29.71
CA PRO A 133 3.67 -9.02 -29.81
C PRO A 133 2.24 -9.30 -30.23
N HIS A 134 2.06 -10.37 -31.02
CA HIS A 134 0.76 -10.83 -31.45
C HIS A 134 -0.21 -11.05 -30.27
N ARG A 135 -1.51 -10.76 -30.48
CA ARG A 135 -2.55 -10.83 -29.44
C ARG A 135 -2.58 -12.20 -28.75
N LEU A 136 -2.44 -13.27 -29.54
CA LEU A 136 -2.46 -14.66 -29.04
C LEU A 136 -1.39 -14.90 -27.97
N LEU A 137 -0.16 -14.43 -28.19
CA LEU A 137 0.92 -14.59 -27.22
C LEU A 137 0.60 -13.88 -25.89
N ARG A 138 0.05 -12.66 -25.97
CA ARG A 138 -0.39 -11.94 -24.75
C ARG A 138 -1.44 -12.72 -23.98
N THR A 139 -2.45 -13.26 -24.68
CA THR A 139 -3.49 -14.09 -24.08
C THR A 139 -2.90 -15.33 -23.41
N GLN A 140 -2.05 -16.09 -24.12
CA GLN A 140 -1.40 -17.29 -23.58
C GLN A 140 -0.55 -16.98 -22.34
N MET A 141 0.19 -15.87 -22.34
CA MET A 141 0.94 -15.44 -21.16
C MET A 141 0.02 -15.12 -19.97
N TYR A 142 -1.07 -14.40 -20.22
CA TYR A 142 -1.99 -13.99 -19.16
C TYR A 142 -2.79 -15.16 -18.57
N GLU A 143 -2.96 -16.25 -19.32
CA GLU A 143 -3.62 -17.48 -18.89
C GLU A 143 -2.70 -18.41 -18.06
N LEU A 144 -1.39 -18.14 -18.01
CA LEU A 144 -0.44 -18.94 -17.22
C LEU A 144 -0.86 -18.98 -15.75
N GLN A 145 -0.84 -20.18 -15.17
CA GLN A 145 -1.09 -20.37 -13.75
C GLN A 145 0.16 -19.98 -12.94
N VAL A 146 -0.03 -19.04 -12.02
CA VAL A 146 1.00 -18.52 -11.13
C VAL A 146 0.55 -18.61 -9.66
N LYS A 147 1.52 -18.78 -8.78
CA LYS A 147 1.40 -18.67 -7.33
C LYS A 147 1.50 -17.20 -6.93
N CYS A 148 0.92 -16.85 -5.79
CA CYS A 148 1.16 -15.56 -5.18
C CYS A 148 2.66 -15.38 -4.83
N VAL A 149 3.17 -14.15 -4.95
CA VAL A 149 4.55 -13.80 -4.59
C VAL A 149 4.75 -13.66 -3.08
N ASN A 150 3.68 -13.44 -2.33
CA ASN A 150 3.74 -13.27 -0.88
C ASN A 150 3.93 -14.62 -0.19
N THR A 151 4.93 -14.68 0.69
CA THR A 151 5.29 -15.88 1.44
C THR A 151 4.11 -16.42 2.22
N GLY A 152 3.85 -17.72 2.09
CA GLY A 152 2.76 -18.41 2.81
C GLY A 152 1.37 -18.30 2.18
N CYS A 153 1.18 -17.49 1.14
CA CYS A 153 -0.11 -17.43 0.47
C CYS A 153 -0.37 -18.70 -0.36
N PRO A 154 -1.48 -19.44 -0.13
CA PRO A 154 -1.76 -20.69 -0.84
C PRO A 154 -2.40 -20.49 -2.22
N LYS A 155 -2.75 -19.24 -2.60
CA LYS A 155 -3.54 -18.98 -3.80
C LYS A 155 -2.71 -19.19 -5.08
N GLN A 156 -3.34 -19.84 -6.04
CA GLN A 156 -2.90 -19.96 -7.43
C GLN A 156 -3.96 -19.32 -8.32
N MET A 157 -3.54 -18.64 -9.38
CA MET A 157 -4.42 -17.93 -10.30
C MET A 157 -3.78 -17.73 -11.66
N GLN A 158 -4.57 -17.30 -12.64
CA GLN A 158 -4.04 -16.82 -13.92
C GLN A 158 -3.24 -15.52 -13.71
N LEU A 159 -2.16 -15.33 -14.47
CA LEU A 159 -1.29 -14.16 -14.36
C LEU A 159 -2.07 -12.83 -14.49
N GLN A 160 -3.10 -12.76 -15.33
CA GLN A 160 -3.97 -11.57 -15.44
C GLN A 160 -4.67 -11.18 -14.13
N ASN A 161 -4.89 -12.14 -13.23
CA ASN A 161 -5.57 -11.92 -11.94
C ASN A 161 -4.59 -11.68 -10.79
N LEU A 162 -3.27 -11.73 -11.05
CA LEU A 162 -2.28 -11.57 -9.99
C LEU A 162 -2.34 -10.17 -9.38
N GLU A 163 -2.51 -9.12 -10.20
CA GLU A 163 -2.58 -7.74 -9.70
C GLU A 163 -3.79 -7.51 -8.80
N SER A 164 -4.96 -7.97 -9.22
CA SER A 164 -6.19 -7.83 -8.43
C SER A 164 -6.09 -8.61 -7.12
N HIS A 165 -5.46 -9.78 -7.14
CA HIS A 165 -5.17 -10.54 -5.93
C HIS A 165 -4.20 -9.82 -4.99
N MET A 166 -3.08 -9.28 -5.50
CA MET A 166 -2.09 -8.58 -4.69
C MET A 166 -2.72 -7.43 -3.92
N LYS A 167 -3.72 -6.76 -4.51
CA LYS A 167 -4.46 -5.68 -3.86
C LYS A 167 -5.25 -6.09 -2.61
N GLN A 168 -5.53 -7.37 -2.46
CA GLN A 168 -6.38 -7.94 -1.41
C GLN A 168 -5.69 -9.13 -0.72
N CYS A 169 -4.38 -9.30 -0.91
CA CYS A 169 -3.67 -10.45 -0.38
C CYS A 169 -3.41 -10.26 1.11
N GLU A 170 -4.03 -11.09 1.93
CA GLU A 170 -3.89 -11.05 3.39
C GLU A 170 -2.51 -11.56 3.89
N TYR A 171 -1.70 -12.11 2.98
CA TYR A 171 -0.33 -12.56 3.26
C TYR A 171 0.72 -11.51 2.93
N VAL A 172 0.31 -10.32 2.46
CA VAL A 172 1.23 -9.21 2.24
C VAL A 172 1.93 -8.84 3.55
N GLU A 173 3.25 -8.70 3.50
CA GLU A 173 4.02 -8.25 4.66
C GLU A 173 3.76 -6.76 4.90
N THR A 174 3.41 -6.42 6.14
CA THR A 174 3.18 -5.04 6.56
C THR A 174 3.63 -4.84 8.00
N ARG A 175 3.78 -3.58 8.40
CA ARG A 175 4.15 -3.20 9.77
C ARG A 175 2.90 -3.00 10.61
N CYS A 176 3.05 -3.20 11.91
CA CYS A 176 2.03 -2.85 12.86
C CYS A 176 1.65 -1.35 12.71
N PRO A 177 0.36 -0.99 12.66
CA PRO A 177 -0.06 0.40 12.44
C PRO A 177 0.17 1.30 13.67
N TYR A 178 0.55 0.74 14.82
CA TYR A 178 0.87 1.53 15.99
C TYR A 178 2.30 2.11 15.83
N PRO A 179 2.49 3.45 15.85
CA PRO A 179 3.73 4.11 15.41
C PRO A 179 5.03 3.64 16.06
N ASP A 180 4.95 3.14 17.29
CA ASP A 180 6.12 2.69 18.06
C ASP A 180 6.28 1.17 18.10
N CYS A 181 5.40 0.42 17.44
CA CYS A 181 5.51 -1.02 17.35
C CYS A 181 6.36 -1.41 16.14
N LEU A 182 7.48 -2.07 16.39
CA LEU A 182 8.39 -2.55 15.33
C LEU A 182 7.99 -3.93 14.77
N PHE A 183 6.86 -4.48 15.20
CA PHE A 183 6.39 -5.79 14.72
C PHE A 183 5.97 -5.70 13.25
N GLN A 184 6.52 -6.60 12.43
CA GLN A 184 6.26 -6.71 10.99
C GLN A 184 6.00 -8.18 10.66
N ASP A 185 4.90 -8.46 9.95
CA ASP A 185 4.51 -9.79 9.49
C ASP A 185 3.43 -9.66 8.40
N SER A 186 2.93 -10.78 7.89
CA SER A 186 1.72 -10.88 7.07
C SER A 186 0.53 -10.15 7.68
N LEU A 187 -0.32 -9.54 6.84
CA LEU A 187 -1.50 -8.78 7.27
C LEU A 187 -2.40 -9.58 8.22
N ILE A 188 -2.64 -10.87 7.99
CA ILE A 188 -3.38 -11.74 8.92
C ILE A 188 -2.76 -11.75 10.31
N ARG A 189 -1.43 -11.90 10.40
CA ARG A 189 -0.73 -11.95 11.69
C ARG A 189 -0.66 -10.59 12.36
N ILE A 190 -0.59 -9.50 11.58
CA ILE A 190 -0.73 -8.15 12.11
C ILE A 190 -2.11 -7.95 12.73
N GLU A 191 -3.20 -8.40 12.10
CA GLU A 191 -4.54 -8.33 12.69
C GLU A 191 -4.63 -9.09 14.02
N LEU A 192 -4.05 -10.28 14.11
CA LEU A 192 -3.96 -11.04 15.37
C LEU A 192 -3.11 -10.30 16.43
N HIS A 193 -2.01 -9.68 16.01
CA HIS A 193 -1.11 -8.93 16.89
C HIS A 193 -1.80 -7.72 17.52
N LYS A 194 -2.65 -6.98 16.77
CA LYS A 194 -3.27 -5.73 17.24
C LYS A 194 -3.91 -5.83 18.63
N ALA A 195 -4.60 -6.94 18.92
CA ALA A 195 -5.27 -7.15 20.20
C ALA A 195 -4.29 -7.25 21.38
N SER A 196 -3.10 -7.81 21.14
CA SER A 196 -2.04 -8.02 22.13
C SER A 196 -0.97 -6.92 22.14
N CYS A 197 -0.97 -6.03 21.14
CA CYS A 197 0.06 -5.01 21.00
C CYS A 197 0.10 -4.08 22.23
N GLN A 198 1.30 -3.90 22.78
CA GLN A 198 1.53 -3.02 23.92
C GLN A 198 1.49 -1.53 23.55
N HIS A 199 1.72 -1.22 22.28
CA HIS A 199 1.65 0.15 21.73
C HIS A 199 0.23 0.53 21.28
N ARG A 200 -0.74 -0.39 21.37
CA ARG A 200 -2.14 -0.07 21.13
C ARG A 200 -2.63 0.97 22.12
N THR A 201 -3.54 1.83 21.68
CA THR A 201 -4.06 2.91 22.50
C THR A 201 -5.40 2.56 23.17
N ARG A 202 -5.63 3.13 24.35
CA ARG A 202 -6.90 3.10 25.10
C ARG A 202 -7.31 4.51 25.48
N ASN A 203 -8.60 4.69 25.72
CA ASN A 203 -9.17 5.96 26.18
C ASN A 203 -9.53 5.83 27.67
N CYS A 204 -9.08 6.73 28.55
CA CYS A 204 -9.62 6.80 29.92
C CYS A 204 -11.00 7.45 29.85
N GLU A 205 -12.03 6.75 30.32
CA GLU A 205 -13.41 7.27 30.38
C GLU A 205 -13.55 8.46 31.32
N LYS A 206 -12.66 8.57 32.32
CA LYS A 206 -12.71 9.63 33.33
C LYS A 206 -12.07 10.94 32.87
N CYS A 207 -10.88 10.89 32.28
CA CYS A 207 -10.13 12.09 31.86
C CYS A 207 -10.08 12.32 30.35
N LEU A 208 -10.71 11.42 29.58
CA LEU A 208 -10.85 11.46 28.11
C LEU A 208 -9.52 11.53 27.35
N VAL A 209 -8.42 11.07 27.96
CA VAL A 209 -7.10 11.01 27.33
C VAL A 209 -6.86 9.65 26.71
N THR A 210 -6.28 9.66 25.52
CA THR A 210 -5.76 8.49 24.82
C THR A 210 -4.33 8.21 25.28
N TYR A 211 -4.03 6.98 25.66
CA TYR A 211 -2.70 6.55 26.12
C TYR A 211 -2.37 5.14 25.60
N LYS A 212 -1.09 4.78 25.50
CA LYS A 212 -0.69 3.43 25.08
C LYS A 212 -0.85 2.47 26.24
N VAL A 213 -1.19 1.21 25.97
CA VAL A 213 -1.36 0.19 27.02
C VAL A 213 -0.07 -0.02 27.83
N LYS A 214 1.10 0.14 27.21
CA LYS A 214 2.40 0.07 27.90
C LYS A 214 2.67 1.26 28.83
N ASP A 215 2.01 2.40 28.61
CA ASP A 215 2.23 3.60 29.39
C ASP A 215 1.33 3.55 30.63
N SER A 216 1.89 3.82 31.81
CA SER A 216 1.08 3.95 33.03
C SER A 216 0.15 5.16 32.90
N HIS A 217 -1.12 4.99 33.28
CA HIS A 217 -2.13 6.03 33.17
C HIS A 217 -2.72 6.38 34.53
N ASP A 218 -2.39 7.58 35.01
CA ASP A 218 -2.97 8.17 36.21
C ASP A 218 -3.91 9.31 35.80
N CYS A 219 -5.23 9.04 35.84
CA CYS A 219 -6.22 10.05 35.45
C CYS A 219 -6.15 11.29 36.40
N LEU A 220 -5.68 11.17 37.66
CA LEU A 220 -5.59 12.29 38.61
C LEU A 220 -4.43 13.23 38.26
N ASP A 221 -3.22 12.69 38.07
CA ASP A 221 -2.04 13.49 37.65
C ASP A 221 -2.31 14.25 36.35
N ILE A 222 -2.97 13.59 35.39
CA ILE A 222 -3.35 14.20 34.12
C ILE A 222 -4.34 15.35 34.32
N VAL A 223 -5.37 15.17 35.15
CA VAL A 223 -6.37 16.23 35.42
C VAL A 223 -5.70 17.40 36.16
N ILE A 224 -4.84 17.14 37.14
CA ILE A 224 -4.09 18.20 37.85
C ILE A 224 -3.23 19.00 36.87
N LYS A 225 -2.50 18.34 35.96
CA LYS A 225 -1.70 19.02 34.93
C LYS A 225 -2.56 19.87 33.99
N LYS A 226 -3.74 19.37 33.60
CA LYS A 226 -4.69 20.14 32.77
C LYS A 226 -5.19 21.38 33.50
N LEU A 227 -5.56 21.26 34.79
CA LEU A 227 -6.03 22.37 35.61
C LEU A 227 -4.96 23.46 35.76
N LYS A 228 -3.72 23.08 36.09
CA LYS A 228 -2.59 24.03 36.18
C LYS A 228 -2.38 24.79 34.87
N LYS A 229 -2.44 24.09 33.73
CA LYS A 229 -2.29 24.73 32.41
C LYS A 229 -3.41 25.74 32.12
N GLN A 230 -4.65 25.44 32.53
CA GLN A 230 -5.77 26.37 32.40
C GLN A 230 -5.59 27.58 33.31
N GLU A 231 -5.16 27.39 34.55
CA GLU A 231 -4.83 28.46 35.49
C GLU A 231 -3.74 29.40 34.93
N ASP A 232 -2.64 28.85 34.41
CA ASP A 232 -1.58 29.62 33.77
C ASP A 232 -2.11 30.44 32.58
N THR A 233 -3.02 29.86 31.79
CA THR A 233 -3.62 30.54 30.64
C THR A 233 -4.54 31.68 31.08
N ILE A 234 -5.35 31.47 32.12
CA ILE A 234 -6.23 32.50 32.67
C ILE A 234 -5.40 33.67 33.21
N ASN A 235 -4.34 33.38 33.99
CA ASN A 235 -3.46 34.40 34.55
C ASN A 235 -2.76 35.22 33.45
N GLU A 236 -2.36 34.57 32.35
CA GLU A 236 -1.80 35.26 31.20
C GLU A 236 -2.82 36.18 30.50
N LEU A 237 -4.06 35.73 30.33
CA LEU A 237 -5.12 36.54 29.74
C LEU A 237 -5.48 37.74 30.62
N LEU A 238 -5.56 37.56 31.94
CA LEU A 238 -5.81 38.65 32.89
C LEU A 238 -4.74 39.74 32.79
N ARG A 239 -3.45 39.37 32.77
CA ARG A 239 -2.35 40.32 32.58
C ARG A 239 -2.45 41.12 31.27
N ARG A 240 -2.96 40.51 30.21
CA ARG A 240 -3.18 41.19 28.93
C ARG A 240 -4.35 42.17 28.99
N VAL A 241 -5.43 41.80 29.69
CA VAL A 241 -6.57 42.70 29.92
C VAL A 241 -6.12 43.91 30.73
N ASP A 242 -5.42 43.70 31.84
CA ASP A 242 -4.88 44.77 32.69
C ASP A 242 -3.98 45.72 31.88
N TYR A 243 -3.13 45.16 31.02
CA TYR A 243 -2.29 45.94 30.12
C TYR A 243 -3.12 46.79 29.15
N LEU A 244 -4.14 46.23 28.51
CA LEU A 244 -5.00 46.97 27.57
C LEU A 244 -5.82 48.06 28.27
N GLU A 245 -6.33 47.79 29.47
CA GLU A 245 -7.06 48.78 30.26
C GLU A 245 -6.17 49.96 30.68
N SER A 246 -4.87 49.72 30.95
CA SER A 246 -3.91 50.79 31.25
C SER A 246 -3.59 51.73 30.08
N GLN A 247 -4.01 51.37 28.86
CA GLN A 247 -3.79 52.15 27.63
C GLN A 247 -5.03 52.95 27.19
N LEU A 248 -6.16 52.82 27.90
CA LEU A 248 -7.41 53.56 27.66
C LEU A 248 -7.51 54.78 28.59
#